data_AF-A0A417U2V4-F1
#
_entry.id   AF-A0A417U2V4-F1
#
_cell.length_a   1.000
_cell.length_b   1.000
_cell.length_c   1.000
_cell.angle_alpha   90.00
_cell.angle_beta   90.00
_cell.angle_gamma   90.00
#
_symmetry.space_group_name_H-M   'P 1'
#
loop_
_entity.id
_entity.type
_entity.pdbx_description
1 polymer ?
#
loop_
_entity_poly.entity_id
_entity_poly.type
_entity_poly.pdbx_seq_one_letter_code
_entity_poly.pdbx_strand_id
1 'polypeptide(L)'
;MEVQESKGVQDRKWKTLILIFKVYINQVAEQPVEYVESSPEASSHTHSFNWVTVTEPSVGVDGLEEYRCSCGPVEQSQVIPGSQFYVKDMFGNIKDAPVNGTVEYDAGTWHTISDYVLKKMSERPDATVTVKFIYKGKTYQIIFPAGTDYTAVLNDEDMMYGYFGVAEKLGLTVTELD
;
A
#
# COMPACT_ATOMS: atom_id res chain seq x y z
N MET A 1 -8.79 -78.62 -11.04
CA MET A 1 -10.04 -79.18 -10.51
C MET A 1 -10.27 -78.56 -9.14
N GLU A 2 -11.45 -77.96 -9.00
CA GLU A 2 -12.12 -77.40 -7.81
C GLU A 2 -11.29 -76.79 -6.67
N VAL A 3 -11.36 -75.46 -6.60
CA VAL A 3 -11.22 -74.68 -5.36
C VAL A 3 -12.55 -74.77 -4.62
N GLN A 4 -12.65 -75.71 -3.70
CA GLN A 4 -13.68 -75.77 -2.66
C GLN A 4 -13.00 -75.41 -1.34
N GLU A 5 -13.21 -74.19 -0.85
CA GLU A 5 -13.43 -73.87 0.58
C GLU A 5 -13.52 -72.36 0.80
N SER A 6 -14.40 -71.95 1.72
CA SER A 6 -14.48 -70.63 2.41
C SER A 6 -15.80 -69.83 2.29
N LYS A 7 -16.88 -70.39 1.73
CA LYS A 7 -18.24 -69.83 1.91
C LYS A 7 -18.69 -69.71 3.38
N GLY A 8 -17.99 -70.36 4.33
CA GLY A 8 -18.21 -70.26 5.78
C GLY A 8 -17.46 -69.13 6.51
N VAL A 9 -16.62 -68.34 5.83
CA VAL A 9 -15.87 -67.22 6.44
C VAL A 9 -16.57 -65.87 6.22
N GLN A 10 -17.31 -65.72 5.12
CA GLN A 10 -17.92 -64.46 4.74
C GLN A 10 -19.26 -64.17 5.46
N ASP A 11 -20.06 -65.20 5.78
CA ASP A 11 -21.33 -65.06 6.53
C ASP A 11 -21.11 -64.76 8.03
N ARG A 12 -20.03 -65.29 8.63
CA ARG A 12 -19.66 -65.00 10.02
C ARG A 12 -19.14 -63.58 10.24
N LYS A 13 -18.49 -62.98 9.23
CA LYS A 13 -18.01 -61.59 9.29
C LYS A 13 -19.16 -60.57 9.24
N TRP A 14 -20.22 -60.83 8.48
CA TRP A 14 -21.36 -59.90 8.40
C TRP A 14 -22.29 -59.96 9.62
N LYS A 15 -22.49 -61.12 10.26
CA LYS A 15 -23.27 -61.22 11.50
C LYS A 15 -22.56 -60.58 12.71
N THR A 16 -21.22 -60.63 12.74
CA THR A 16 -20.41 -59.96 13.78
C THR A 16 -20.47 -58.43 13.63
N LEU A 17 -20.44 -57.91 12.40
CA LEU A 17 -20.56 -56.47 12.13
C LEU A 17 -21.94 -55.89 12.52
N ILE A 18 -23.03 -56.63 12.35
CA ILE A 18 -24.38 -56.18 12.76
C ILE A 18 -24.57 -56.18 14.28
N LEU A 19 -23.95 -57.12 15.01
CA LEU A 19 -23.99 -57.15 16.47
C LEU A 19 -23.17 -56.00 17.10
N ILE A 20 -22.03 -55.66 16.53
CA ILE A 20 -21.23 -54.50 16.96
C ILE A 20 -21.98 -53.18 16.69
N PHE A 21 -22.66 -53.06 15.55
CA PHE A 21 -23.41 -51.85 15.19
C PHE A 21 -24.68 -51.64 16.05
N LYS A 22 -25.32 -52.72 16.55
CA LYS A 22 -26.49 -52.61 17.45
C LYS A 22 -26.11 -52.36 18.92
N VAL A 23 -24.93 -52.79 19.37
CA VAL A 23 -24.43 -52.44 20.71
C VAL A 23 -23.99 -50.97 20.77
N TYR A 24 -23.40 -50.44 19.69
CA TYR A 24 -22.93 -49.05 19.63
C TYR A 24 -24.07 -48.00 19.65
N ILE A 25 -25.28 -48.35 19.20
CA ILE A 25 -26.42 -47.42 19.14
C ILE A 25 -27.25 -47.37 20.45
N ASN A 26 -27.18 -48.39 21.31
CA ASN A 26 -27.96 -48.44 22.56
C ASN A 26 -27.20 -47.98 23.82
N GLN A 27 -26.00 -47.42 23.69
CA GLN A 27 -25.23 -46.86 24.81
C GLN A 27 -25.27 -45.30 24.85
N VAL A 28 -26.23 -44.69 24.15
CA VAL A 28 -26.57 -43.27 24.30
C VAL A 28 -27.91 -43.18 25.04
N ALA A 29 -27.87 -43.51 26.32
CA ALA A 29 -28.90 -43.13 27.28
C ALA A 29 -28.20 -42.34 28.39
N GLU A 30 -28.43 -41.02 28.36
CA GLU A 30 -28.35 -40.04 29.44
C GLU A 30 -27.13 -40.15 30.38
N GLN A 31 -26.07 -39.43 30.00
CA GLN A 31 -25.13 -38.87 30.98
C GLN A 31 -25.15 -37.35 30.85
N PRO A 32 -25.30 -36.59 31.95
CA PRO A 32 -25.31 -35.13 31.89
C PRO A 32 -23.96 -34.66 31.35
N VAL A 33 -23.98 -34.01 30.19
CA VAL A 33 -22.83 -33.26 29.68
C VAL A 33 -22.59 -32.09 30.63
N GLU A 34 -21.60 -32.22 31.50
CA GLU A 34 -20.97 -31.07 32.15
C GLU A 34 -20.28 -30.28 31.04
N TYR A 35 -20.95 -29.23 30.57
CA TYR A 35 -20.41 -28.28 29.62
C TYR A 35 -19.32 -27.49 30.35
N VAL A 36 -18.09 -27.98 30.29
CA VAL A 36 -16.93 -27.14 30.59
C VAL A 36 -16.82 -26.17 29.42
N GLU A 37 -17.49 -25.04 29.57
CA GLU A 37 -17.27 -23.86 28.75
C GLU A 37 -15.81 -23.44 28.98
N SER A 38 -14.88 -23.99 28.20
CA SER A 38 -13.59 -23.36 27.99
C SER A 38 -13.84 -22.14 27.09
N SER A 39 -14.53 -21.15 27.66
CA SER A 39 -14.40 -19.77 27.24
C SER A 39 -12.89 -19.49 27.30
N PRO A 40 -12.21 -19.18 26.18
CA PRO A 40 -10.90 -18.56 26.31
C PRO A 40 -11.19 -17.31 27.10
N GLU A 41 -10.76 -17.23 28.37
CA GLU A 41 -11.10 -16.14 29.31
C GLU A 41 -11.31 -14.89 28.49
N ALA A 42 -12.58 -14.57 28.20
CA ALA A 42 -12.90 -13.41 27.42
C ALA A 42 -12.61 -12.33 28.43
N SER A 43 -11.34 -11.89 28.43
CA SER A 43 -10.88 -10.73 29.15
C SER A 43 -11.84 -9.66 28.69
N SER A 44 -12.87 -9.44 29.51
CA SER A 44 -13.94 -8.49 29.26
C SER A 44 -13.31 -7.15 29.54
N HIS A 45 -12.43 -6.76 28.64
CA HIS A 45 -11.86 -5.46 28.63
C HIS A 45 -12.86 -4.57 27.91
N THR A 46 -13.03 -3.37 28.44
CA THR A 46 -13.74 -2.33 27.72
C THR A 46 -12.89 -1.93 26.52
N HIS A 47 -13.45 -2.01 25.32
CA HIS A 47 -12.76 -1.50 24.14
C HIS A 47 -12.54 0.01 24.28
N SER A 48 -11.29 0.41 24.16
CA SER A 48 -10.91 1.82 24.01
C SER A 48 -10.26 1.96 22.66
N PHE A 49 -10.86 2.77 21.81
CA PHE A 49 -10.39 3.00 20.45
C PHE A 49 -9.59 4.30 20.38
N ASN A 50 -8.52 4.27 19.61
CA ASN A 50 -7.71 5.43 19.29
C ASN A 50 -7.29 5.36 17.82
N TRP A 51 -7.06 6.53 17.23
CA TRP A 51 -6.43 6.61 15.91
C TRP A 51 -4.95 6.21 16.03
N VAL A 52 -4.53 5.29 15.17
CA VAL A 52 -3.16 4.80 15.10
C VAL A 52 -2.72 4.83 13.65
N THR A 53 -1.57 5.44 13.38
CA THR A 53 -0.88 5.33 12.09
C THR A 53 -0.37 3.90 11.94
N VAL A 54 -0.98 3.15 11.03
CA VAL A 54 -0.61 1.77 10.71
C VAL A 54 0.48 1.74 9.64
N THR A 55 0.36 2.63 8.67
CA THR A 55 1.36 2.83 7.63
C THR A 55 1.68 4.31 7.55
N GLU A 56 2.96 4.66 7.74
CA GLU A 56 3.41 6.05 7.56
C GLU A 56 3.32 6.43 6.07
N PRO A 57 2.74 7.59 5.74
CA PRO A 57 2.77 8.09 4.37
C PRO A 57 4.21 8.40 3.93
N SER A 58 4.47 8.23 2.64
CA SER A 58 5.71 8.68 2.02
C SER A 58 5.43 9.15 0.58
N VAL A 59 6.49 9.46 -0.16
CA VAL A 59 6.37 10.06 -1.49
C VAL A 59 5.75 9.07 -2.45
N GLY A 60 4.59 9.41 -2.99
CA GLY A 60 3.81 8.52 -3.86
C GLY A 60 3.23 7.28 -3.20
N VAL A 61 3.33 7.18 -1.87
CA VAL A 61 2.75 6.09 -1.08
C VAL A 61 1.87 6.70 -0.01
N ASP A 62 0.57 6.51 -0.14
CA ASP A 62 -0.36 6.92 0.90
C ASP A 62 -0.14 6.13 2.19
N GLY A 63 -0.28 6.83 3.31
CA GLY A 63 -0.32 6.25 4.63
C GLY A 63 -1.72 5.76 4.98
N LEU A 64 -1.81 5.04 6.10
CA LEU A 64 -3.05 4.50 6.62
C LEU A 64 -3.16 4.80 8.10
N GLU A 65 -4.27 5.42 8.48
CA GLU A 65 -4.68 5.59 9.88
C GLU A 65 -5.90 4.72 10.16
N GLU A 66 -5.88 4.01 11.27
CA GLU A 66 -7.00 3.16 11.72
C GLU A 66 -7.46 3.58 13.11
N TYR A 67 -8.78 3.70 13.28
CA TYR A 67 -9.42 3.82 14.58
C TYR A 67 -9.57 2.43 15.18
N ARG A 68 -8.63 2.05 16.03
CA ARG A 68 -8.48 0.67 16.49
C ARG A 68 -8.32 0.54 17.99
N CYS A 69 -8.82 -0.57 18.53
CA CYS A 69 -8.50 -1.01 19.87
C CYS A 69 -7.16 -1.75 19.87
N SER A 70 -6.37 -1.57 20.93
CA SER A 70 -5.12 -2.34 21.13
C SER A 70 -5.33 -3.85 21.14
N CYS A 71 -6.55 -4.28 21.43
CA CYS A 71 -7.01 -5.66 21.43
C CYS A 71 -7.29 -6.26 20.04
N GLY A 72 -7.29 -5.47 18.97
CA GLY A 72 -7.41 -5.99 17.59
C GLY A 72 -8.48 -5.33 16.70
N PRO A 73 -9.73 -5.12 17.16
CA PRO A 73 -10.80 -4.54 16.36
C PRO A 73 -10.45 -3.17 15.77
N VAL A 74 -10.87 -2.96 14.52
CA VAL A 74 -10.77 -1.70 13.76
C VAL A 74 -12.19 -1.26 13.41
N GLU A 75 -12.56 -0.04 13.77
CA GLU A 75 -13.89 0.53 13.50
C GLU A 75 -13.90 1.41 12.24
N GLN A 76 -12.79 2.10 11.97
CA GLN A 76 -12.67 3.00 10.82
C GLN A 76 -11.24 3.00 10.28
N SER A 77 -11.10 3.20 8.97
CA SER A 77 -9.82 3.43 8.29
C SER A 77 -9.89 4.70 7.47
N GLN A 78 -8.82 5.49 7.48
CA GLN A 78 -8.67 6.66 6.62
C GLN A 78 -7.30 6.70 5.97
N VAL A 79 -7.28 7.21 4.73
CA VAL A 79 -6.06 7.39 3.96
C VAL A 79 -5.37 8.68 4.42
N ILE A 80 -4.08 8.59 4.74
CA ILE A 80 -3.22 9.76 4.93
C ILE A 80 -2.57 10.04 3.57
N PRO A 81 -2.90 11.14 2.87
CA PRO A 81 -2.35 11.38 1.55
C PRO A 81 -0.81 11.47 1.60
N GLY A 82 -0.12 10.64 0.84
CA GLY A 82 1.33 10.74 0.61
C GLY A 82 1.71 11.98 -0.17
N SER A 83 0.71 12.61 -0.81
CA SER A 83 0.90 13.77 -1.67
C SER A 83 1.47 15.00 -0.97
N GLN A 84 1.23 15.14 0.33
CA GLN A 84 1.80 16.23 1.13
C GLN A 84 3.34 16.16 1.24
N PHE A 85 3.96 15.01 0.96
CA PHE A 85 5.41 14.84 1.03
C PHE A 85 6.12 15.19 -0.27
N TYR A 86 5.42 15.32 -1.40
CA TYR A 86 6.03 15.59 -2.71
C TYR A 86 6.87 16.87 -2.75
N VAL A 87 6.39 17.99 -2.20
CA VAL A 87 7.14 19.26 -2.21
C VAL A 87 8.39 19.16 -1.33
N LYS A 88 8.29 18.48 -0.18
CA LYS A 88 9.40 18.34 0.77
C LYS A 88 10.47 17.39 0.23
N ASP A 89 10.07 16.33 -0.45
CA ASP A 89 10.98 15.35 -1.05
C ASP A 89 11.69 15.89 -2.28
N MET A 90 10.94 16.49 -3.23
CA MET A 90 11.55 17.12 -4.40
C MET A 90 12.57 18.19 -3.98
N PHE A 91 12.21 19.02 -2.99
CA PHE A 91 13.13 19.99 -2.41
C PHE A 91 14.37 19.35 -1.77
N GLY A 92 14.19 18.32 -0.94
CA GLY A 92 15.28 17.60 -0.30
C GLY A 92 16.28 17.06 -1.33
N ASN A 93 15.77 16.41 -2.36
CA ASN A 93 16.57 15.84 -3.44
C ASN A 93 17.35 16.92 -4.22
N ILE A 94 16.74 18.08 -4.50
CA ILE A 94 17.43 19.22 -5.15
C ILE A 94 18.52 19.82 -4.25
N LYS A 95 18.20 20.02 -2.97
CA LYS A 95 19.14 20.61 -2.01
C LYS A 95 20.36 19.71 -1.80
N ASP A 96 20.13 18.42 -1.62
CA ASP A 96 21.17 17.45 -1.25
C ASP A 96 21.85 16.83 -2.47
N ALA A 97 21.48 17.25 -3.68
CA ALA A 97 22.12 16.82 -4.92
C ALA A 97 23.63 17.08 -4.88
N PRO A 98 24.48 16.14 -5.34
CA PRO A 98 25.92 16.36 -5.49
C PRO A 98 26.22 17.62 -6.31
N VAL A 99 27.41 18.19 -6.13
CA VAL A 99 27.87 19.31 -6.96
C VAL A 99 27.93 18.86 -8.42
N ASN A 100 27.32 19.62 -9.33
CA ASN A 100 27.10 19.22 -10.73
C ASN A 100 26.30 17.92 -10.91
N GLY A 101 25.49 17.56 -9.91
CA GLY A 101 24.71 16.33 -9.89
C GLY A 101 23.42 16.40 -10.71
N THR A 102 22.84 15.24 -10.95
CA THR A 102 21.52 15.08 -11.55
C THR A 102 20.52 14.61 -10.49
N VAL A 103 19.36 15.25 -10.45
CA VAL A 103 18.21 14.86 -9.63
C VAL A 103 17.17 14.27 -10.54
N GLU A 104 16.80 13.02 -10.30
CA GLU A 104 15.70 12.35 -10.98
C GLU A 104 14.50 12.33 -10.03
N TYR A 105 13.36 12.86 -10.49
CA TYR A 105 12.16 12.94 -9.70
C TYR A 105 10.96 12.40 -10.47
N ASP A 106 10.21 11.50 -9.84
CA ASP A 106 8.96 10.96 -10.38
C ASP A 106 7.78 11.63 -9.68
N ALA A 107 7.10 12.53 -10.40
CA ALA A 107 5.93 13.24 -9.91
C ALA A 107 4.65 12.39 -9.98
N GLY A 108 4.69 11.19 -10.60
CA GLY A 108 3.50 10.36 -10.78
C GLY A 108 2.40 11.12 -11.50
N THR A 109 1.21 11.23 -10.91
CA THR A 109 0.07 11.96 -11.50
C THR A 109 0.09 13.48 -11.25
N TRP A 110 1.05 13.97 -10.46
CA TRP A 110 1.25 15.40 -10.30
C TRP A 110 1.85 15.96 -11.58
N HIS A 111 1.16 16.92 -12.17
CA HIS A 111 1.51 17.52 -13.46
C HIS A 111 1.79 19.03 -13.32
N THR A 112 2.00 19.49 -12.09
CA THR A 112 2.31 20.87 -11.74
C THR A 112 3.55 20.99 -10.85
N ILE A 113 4.19 22.17 -10.88
CA ILE A 113 5.35 22.55 -10.09
C ILE A 113 5.15 23.97 -9.53
N SER A 114 5.54 24.20 -8.27
CA SER A 114 5.44 25.52 -7.64
C SER A 114 6.61 26.43 -7.99
N ASP A 115 6.37 27.74 -7.96
CA ASP A 115 7.39 28.78 -7.95
C ASP A 115 8.45 28.55 -6.85
N TYR A 116 8.03 28.04 -5.69
CA TYR A 116 8.92 27.69 -4.60
C TYR A 116 9.95 26.63 -5.01
N VAL A 117 9.51 25.54 -5.66
CA VAL A 117 10.44 24.52 -6.15
C VAL A 117 11.35 25.10 -7.25
N LEU A 118 10.81 25.87 -8.19
CA LEU A 118 11.59 26.52 -9.24
C LEU A 118 12.65 27.47 -8.65
N LYS A 119 12.32 28.20 -7.59
CA LYS A 119 13.25 29.04 -6.85
C LYS A 119 14.37 28.19 -6.23
N LYS A 120 14.04 27.05 -5.63
CA LYS A 120 15.04 26.13 -5.07
C LYS A 120 15.94 25.52 -6.13
N MET A 121 15.43 25.28 -7.33
CA MET A 121 16.24 24.87 -8.47
C MET A 121 17.17 26.00 -8.94
N SER A 122 16.71 27.25 -8.96
CA SER A 122 17.53 28.42 -9.30
C SER A 122 18.69 28.67 -8.33
N GLU A 123 18.53 28.30 -7.05
CA GLU A 123 19.58 28.34 -6.02
C GLU A 123 20.70 27.29 -6.27
N ARG A 124 20.46 26.32 -7.17
CA ARG A 124 21.38 25.25 -7.59
C ARG A 124 21.66 25.32 -9.10
N PRO A 125 22.34 26.37 -9.59
CA PRO A 125 22.64 26.53 -11.01
C PRO A 125 23.57 25.43 -11.55
N ASP A 126 24.22 24.68 -10.68
CA ASP A 126 25.09 23.54 -11.02
C ASP A 126 24.32 22.24 -11.28
N ALA A 127 23.08 22.10 -10.77
CA ALA A 127 22.35 20.85 -10.82
C ALA A 127 21.45 20.73 -12.07
N THR A 128 21.32 19.52 -12.60
CA THR A 128 20.29 19.17 -13.58
C THR A 128 19.14 18.47 -12.88
N VAL A 129 17.90 18.84 -13.18
CA VAL A 129 16.71 18.19 -12.62
C VAL A 129 15.89 17.60 -13.73
N THR A 130 15.63 16.30 -13.64
CA THR A 130 14.74 15.57 -14.52
C THR A 130 13.46 15.26 -13.77
N VAL A 131 12.31 15.61 -14.35
CA VAL A 131 11.00 15.28 -13.78
C VAL A 131 10.23 14.40 -14.74
N LYS A 132 9.81 13.22 -14.28
CA LYS A 132 8.88 12.33 -14.96
C LYS A 132 7.48 12.48 -14.39
N PHE A 133 6.46 12.43 -15.23
CA PHE A 133 5.07 12.58 -14.80
C PHE A 133 4.10 11.91 -15.77
N ILE A 134 2.90 11.59 -15.29
CA ILE A 134 1.82 10.97 -16.05
C ILE A 134 0.76 12.02 -16.32
N TYR A 135 0.43 12.21 -17.60
CA TYR A 135 -0.64 13.10 -18.03
C TYR A 135 -1.50 12.42 -19.08
N LYS A 136 -2.82 12.40 -18.88
CA LYS A 136 -3.78 11.74 -19.80
C LYS A 136 -3.43 10.29 -20.14
N GLY A 137 -2.90 9.54 -19.16
CA GLY A 137 -2.55 8.12 -19.30
C GLY A 137 -1.24 7.85 -20.05
N LYS A 138 -0.45 8.89 -20.35
CA LYS A 138 0.86 8.79 -20.98
C LYS A 138 1.94 9.33 -20.05
N THR A 139 3.13 8.75 -20.14
CA THR A 139 4.29 9.17 -19.36
C THR A 139 5.08 10.22 -20.14
N TYR A 140 5.47 11.29 -19.46
CA TYR A 140 6.23 12.41 -20.00
C TYR A 140 7.45 12.69 -19.12
N GLN A 141 8.41 13.41 -19.69
CA GLN A 141 9.61 13.89 -19.02
C GLN A 141 9.89 15.34 -19.42
N ILE A 142 10.31 16.14 -18.44
CA ILE A 142 10.93 17.46 -18.65
C ILE A 142 12.32 17.43 -18.00
N ILE A 143 13.29 18.05 -18.65
CA ILE A 143 14.63 18.25 -18.11
C ILE A 143 14.86 19.74 -17.93
N PHE A 144 15.29 20.13 -16.74
CA PHE A 144 15.78 21.45 -16.40
C PHE A 144 17.32 21.36 -16.31
N PRO A 145 18.05 21.74 -17.37
CA PRO A 145 19.51 21.64 -17.39
C PRO A 145 20.17 22.53 -16.32
N ALA A 146 21.39 22.17 -15.90
CA ALA A 146 22.25 23.08 -15.16
C ALA A 146 22.38 24.42 -15.91
N GLY A 147 22.29 25.53 -15.17
CA GLY A 147 22.32 26.89 -15.72
C GLY A 147 21.00 27.37 -16.33
N THR A 148 19.88 26.64 -16.16
CA THR A 148 18.54 27.12 -16.56
C THR A 148 18.25 28.50 -15.96
N ASP A 149 17.79 29.44 -16.78
CA ASP A 149 17.35 30.76 -16.34
C ASP A 149 15.88 30.73 -15.94
N TYR A 150 15.61 30.84 -14.63
CA TYR A 150 14.26 30.82 -14.07
C TYR A 150 13.63 32.22 -13.96
N THR A 151 14.29 33.28 -14.43
CA THR A 151 13.84 34.67 -14.25
C THR A 151 12.41 34.89 -14.76
N ALA A 152 12.03 34.26 -15.89
CA ALA A 152 10.71 34.42 -16.50
C ALA A 152 9.55 33.88 -15.65
N VAL A 153 9.79 32.89 -14.79
CA VAL A 153 8.78 32.20 -13.96
C VAL A 153 8.88 32.56 -12.47
N LEU A 154 9.93 33.27 -12.07
CA LEU A 154 10.11 33.74 -10.69
C LEU A 154 9.76 35.22 -10.51
N ASN A 155 9.58 35.96 -11.60
CA ASN A 155 9.24 37.39 -11.59
C ASN A 155 7.81 37.68 -12.06
N ASP A 156 6.99 36.67 -12.34
CA ASP A 156 5.58 36.86 -12.64
C ASP A 156 4.70 36.68 -11.39
N GLU A 157 3.38 36.62 -11.57
CA GLU A 157 2.40 36.46 -10.48
C GLU A 157 1.96 35.01 -10.26
N ASP A 158 2.42 34.07 -11.10
CA ASP A 158 1.97 32.68 -11.09
C ASP A 158 2.75 31.87 -10.04
N MET A 159 2.04 31.31 -9.06
CA MET A 159 2.65 30.49 -8.00
C MET A 159 2.77 29.00 -8.35
N MET A 160 2.08 28.56 -9.40
CA MET A 160 2.05 27.17 -9.86
C MET A 160 1.99 27.09 -11.37
N TYR A 161 2.68 26.11 -11.93
CA TYR A 161 2.76 25.88 -13.36
C TYR A 161 2.48 24.43 -13.68
N GLY A 162 1.76 24.17 -14.76
CA GLY A 162 1.81 22.85 -15.39
C GLY A 162 3.16 22.61 -16.06
N TYR A 163 3.64 21.36 -16.13
CA TYR A 163 4.96 21.07 -16.73
C TYR A 163 5.09 21.51 -18.21
N PHE A 164 4.01 21.44 -18.99
CA PHE A 164 4.01 21.97 -20.36
C PHE A 164 4.13 23.50 -20.39
N GLY A 165 3.44 24.19 -19.47
CA GLY A 165 3.45 25.65 -19.40
C GLY A 165 4.79 26.21 -18.90
N VAL A 166 5.38 25.60 -17.87
CA VAL A 166 6.72 26.00 -17.40
C VAL A 166 7.78 25.73 -18.47
N ALA A 167 7.65 24.62 -19.22
CA ALA A 167 8.57 24.33 -20.31
C ALA A 167 8.55 25.43 -21.37
N GLU A 168 7.36 25.86 -21.80
CA GLU A 168 7.21 26.95 -22.76
C GLU A 168 7.84 28.26 -22.25
N LYS A 169 7.54 28.65 -21.00
CA LYS A 169 8.09 29.89 -20.41
C LYS A 169 9.63 29.87 -20.28
N LEU A 170 10.22 28.70 -20.05
CA LEU A 170 11.66 28.51 -19.88
C LEU A 170 12.39 28.11 -21.18
N GLY A 171 11.68 27.98 -22.31
CA GLY A 171 12.26 27.50 -23.56
C GLY A 171 12.73 26.03 -23.51
N LEU A 172 12.15 25.23 -22.63
CA LEU A 172 12.40 23.80 -22.48
C LEU A 172 11.42 22.97 -23.31
N THR A 173 11.67 21.67 -23.39
CA THR A 173 10.79 20.72 -24.09
C THR A 173 10.33 19.63 -23.14
N VAL A 174 9.05 19.24 -23.27
CA VAL A 174 8.50 18.03 -22.66
C VAL A 174 8.54 16.91 -23.69
N THR A 175 9.09 15.77 -23.31
CA THR A 175 9.20 14.58 -24.16
C THR A 175 8.24 13.49 -23.65
N GLU A 176 7.47 12.90 -24.55
CA GLU A 176 6.69 11.69 -24.24
C GLU A 176 7.63 10.49 -24.15
N LEU A 177 7.47 9.64 -23.14
CA LEU A 177 8.22 8.40 -22.99
C LEU A 177 7.38 7.23 -23.50
N ASP A 178 8.00 6.34 -24.27
CA ASP A 178 7.40 5.11 -24.82
C ASP A 178 7.19 4.01 -23.77
#